data_AF-A0A7V5VCC6-F1
#
_entry.id   AF-A0A7V5VCC6-F1
#
_cell.length_a   1.000
_cell.length_b   1.000
_cell.length_c   1.000
_cell.angle_alpha   90.00
_cell.angle_beta   90.00
_cell.angle_gamma   90.00
#
_symmetry.space_group_name_H-M   'P 1'
#
loop_
_entity.id
_entity.type
_entity.pdbx_description
1 polymer ?
#
loop_
_entity_poly.entity_id
_entity_poly.type
_entity_poly.pdbx_seq_one_letter_code
_entity_poly.pdbx_strand_id
1 'polypeptide(L)' 'MKKPENSPRNWALLFAAIFLLSMDFWSWTDQPASGPLGLPWWVFYFAGVQFALSAALYFFSTCYWRDEPDTAAEDG' A
#
# COMPACT_ATOMS: atom_id res chain seq x y z
N MET A 1 -5.43 10.06 -21.41
CA MET A 1 -5.89 9.59 -20.09
C MET A 1 -6.00 10.81 -19.19
N LYS A 2 -7.16 11.07 -18.57
CA LYS A 2 -7.32 12.15 -17.58
C LYS A 2 -6.44 11.82 -16.38
N LYS A 3 -5.57 12.76 -15.98
CA LYS A 3 -4.80 12.68 -14.74
C LYS A 3 -5.80 12.65 -13.58
N PRO A 4 -5.87 11.56 -12.79
CA PRO A 4 -6.75 11.55 -11.64
C PRO A 4 -6.27 12.64 -10.68
N GLU A 5 -7.20 13.49 -10.23
CA GLU A 5 -6.95 14.51 -9.21
C GLU A 5 -6.72 13.79 -7.87
N ASN A 6 -5.52 13.25 -7.70
CA ASN A 6 -5.16 12.51 -6.52
C ASN A 6 -4.69 13.51 -5.47
N SER A 7 -5.62 14.02 -4.67
CA SER A 7 -5.30 14.85 -3.52
C SER A 7 -4.30 14.11 -2.61
N PRO A 8 -3.26 14.77 -2.07
CA PRO A 8 -2.33 14.18 -1.10
C PRO A 8 -3.06 13.48 0.06
N ARG A 9 -4.24 13.98 0.42
CA ARG A 9 -5.13 13.38 1.42
C ARG A 9 -5.57 11.96 1.07
N ASN A 10 -5.86 11.67 -0.20
CA ASN A 10 -6.29 10.35 -0.64
C ASN A 10 -5.15 9.32 -0.51
N TRP A 11 -3.92 9.73 -0.86
CA TRP A 11 -2.74 8.90 -0.65
C TRP A 11 -2.46 8.66 0.83
N ALA A 12 -2.56 9.70 1.66
CA ALA A 12 -2.40 9.56 3.11
C ALA A 12 -3.43 8.59 3.70
N LEU A 13 -4.70 8.67 3.30
CA LEU A 13 -5.74 7.74 3.73
C LEU A 13 -5.49 6.32 3.26
N LEU A 14 -5.05 6.13 2.00
CA LEU A 14 -4.70 4.81 1.47
C LEU A 14 -3.56 4.17 2.25
N PHE A 15 -2.47 4.90 2.48
CA PHE A 15 -1.33 4.40 3.25
C PHE A 15 -1.70 4.14 4.70
N ALA A 16 -2.50 5.00 5.33
CA ALA A 16 -2.99 4.78 6.69
C ALA A 16 -3.86 3.51 6.77
N ALA A 17 -4.74 3.27 5.79
CA ALA A 17 -5.54 2.05 5.72
C ALA A 17 -4.64 0.82 5.59
N ILE A 18 -3.69 0.82 4.65
CA ILE A 18 -2.74 -0.30 4.47
C ILE A 18 -1.92 -0.53 5.74
N PHE A 19 -1.46 0.54 6.40
CA PHE A 19 -0.75 0.46 7.67
C PHE A 19 -1.59 -0.23 8.75
N LEU A 20 -2.85 0.20 8.93
CA LEU A 20 -3.75 -0.42 9.90
C LEU A 20 -4.07 -1.87 9.55
N LEU A 21 -4.21 -2.22 8.27
CA LEU A 21 -4.35 -3.61 7.84
C LEU A 21 -3.07 -4.42 8.08
N SER A 22 -1.90 -3.80 8.00
CA SER A 22 -0.63 -4.47 8.29
C SER A 22 -0.40 -4.72 9.78
N MET A 23 -1.14 -4.04 10.64
CA MET A 23 -1.10 -4.29 12.08
C MET A 23 -1.70 -5.68 12.34
N ASP A 24 -0.83 -6.57 12.82
CA ASP A 24 -1.16 -7.95 13.09
C ASP A 24 -1.99 -8.07 14.38
N PHE A 25 -3.32 -8.03 14.24
CA PHE A 25 -4.27 -8.22 15.35
C PHE A 25 -4.78 -9.67 15.43
N TRP A 26 -4.05 -10.63 14.87
CA TRP A 26 -4.47 -12.03 14.89
C TRP A 26 -4.41 -12.64 16.29
N SER A 27 -5.46 -13.41 16.61
CA SER A 27 -5.46 -14.34 17.74
C SER A 27 -4.52 -15.50 17.42
N TRP A 28 -3.27 -15.40 17.85
CA TRP A 28 -2.27 -16.46 17.71
C TRP A 28 -2.57 -17.71 18.56
N THR A 29 -3.60 -17.64 19.41
CA THR A 29 -4.00 -18.72 20.33
C THR A 29 -4.87 -19.79 19.69
N ASP A 30 -5.47 -19.52 18.53
CA ASP A 30 -6.32 -20.48 17.83
C ASP A 30 -5.47 -21.37 16.90
N GLN A 31 -5.81 -22.67 16.81
CA GLN A 31 -5.16 -23.56 15.84
C GLN A 31 -5.33 -22.95 14.44
N PRO A 32 -4.24 -22.69 13.70
CA PRO A 32 -4.34 -21.98 12.45
C PRO A 32 -5.21 -22.77 11.49
N ALA A 33 -6.35 -22.20 11.11
CA ALA A 33 -7.23 -22.78 10.10
C ALA A 33 -6.39 -23.07 8.85
N SER A 34 -6.38 -24.34 8.44
CA SER A 34 -5.65 -24.79 7.26
C SER A 34 -6.26 -24.14 6.02
N GLY A 35 -5.57 -23.16 5.48
CA GLY A 35 -5.91 -22.55 4.20
C GLY A 35 -5.49 -23.43 3.01
N PRO A 36 -5.67 -22.93 1.79
CA PRO A 36 -5.11 -23.46 0.56
C PRO A 36 -3.62 -23.78 0.73
N LEU A 37 -3.17 -24.82 0.05
CA LEU A 37 -1.77 -25.27 0.09
C LEU A 37 -1.28 -25.70 1.49
N GLY A 38 -2.19 -25.87 2.47
CA GLY A 38 -1.84 -26.25 3.84
C GLY A 38 -1.22 -25.12 4.65
N LEU A 39 -1.26 -23.87 4.15
CA LEU A 39 -0.74 -22.71 4.84
C LEU A 39 -1.85 -22.01 5.65
N PRO A 40 -1.52 -21.40 6.81
CA PRO A 40 -2.48 -20.61 7.57
C PRO A 40 -3.06 -19.44 6.75
N TRP A 41 -4.32 -19.11 7.01
CA TRP A 41 -5.03 -18.05 6.27
C TRP A 41 -4.40 -16.67 6.39
N TRP A 42 -3.75 -16.38 7.52
CA TRP A 42 -3.03 -15.13 7.75
C TRP A 42 -1.87 -14.93 6.75
N VAL A 43 -1.27 -16.01 6.21
CA VAL A 43 -0.17 -15.91 5.23
C VAL A 43 -0.66 -15.28 3.93
N PHE A 44 -1.83 -15.69 3.46
CA PHE A 44 -2.44 -15.14 2.24
C PHE A 44 -2.90 -13.71 2.44
N TYR A 45 -3.46 -13.41 3.61
CA TYR A 45 -3.77 -12.04 4.00
C TYR A 45 -2.52 -11.16 3.98
N PHE A 46 -1.45 -11.59 4.65
CA PHE A 46 -0.19 -10.89 4.71
C PHE A 46 0.38 -10.64 3.31
N ALA A 47 0.43 -11.67 2.46
CA ALA A 47 0.86 -11.54 1.08
C ALA A 47 0.01 -10.51 0.32
N GLY A 48 -1.32 -10.55 0.46
CA GLY A 48 -2.23 -9.58 -0.14
C GLY A 48 -1.95 -8.14 0.28
N VAL A 49 -1.72 -7.91 1.58
CA VAL A 49 -1.38 -6.58 2.11
C VAL A 49 -0.03 -6.08 1.57
N GLN A 50 0.98 -6.96 1.47
CA GLN A 50 2.28 -6.60 0.89
C GLN A 50 2.19 -6.25 -0.61
N PHE A 51 1.38 -7.00 -1.37
CA PHE A 51 1.10 -6.67 -2.76
C PHE A 51 0.38 -5.33 -2.90
N ALA A 52 -0.62 -5.06 -2.06
CA ALA A 52 -1.34 -3.80 -2.04
C ALA A 52 -0.41 -2.61 -1.72
N LEU A 53 0.48 -2.76 -0.72
CA LEU A 53 1.49 -1.76 -0.38
C LEU A 53 2.45 -1.52 -1.54
N SER A 54 2.98 -2.58 -2.14
CA SER A 54 3.92 -2.49 -3.25
C SER A 54 3.29 -1.79 -4.46
N ALA A 55 2.03 -2.12 -4.77
CA ALA A 55 1.28 -1.47 -5.82
C ALA A 55 1.04 0.02 -5.50
N ALA A 56 0.63 0.35 -4.27
CA ALA A 56 0.43 1.73 -3.83
C ALA A 56 1.72 2.56 -3.96
N LEU A 57 2.87 2.01 -3.56
CA LEU A 57 4.17 2.66 -3.72
C LEU A 57 4.55 2.86 -5.19
N TYR A 58 4.32 1.87 -6.04
CA TYR A 58 4.58 1.98 -7.48
C TYR A 58 3.73 3.08 -8.14
N PHE A 59 2.42 3.12 -7.84
CA PHE A 59 1.55 4.16 -8.38
C PHE A 59 1.84 5.54 -7.79
N PHE A 60 2.19 5.63 -6.51
CA PHE A 60 2.59 6.88 -5.88
C PHE A 60 3.87 7.44 -6.54
N SER A 61 4.90 6.63 -6.71
CA SER A 61 6.17 7.08 -7.32
C SER A 61 6.00 7.48 -8.78
N THR A 62 5.14 6.79 -9.53
CA THR A 62 4.95 7.06 -10.97
C THR A 62 3.95 8.15 -11.28
N CYS A 63 2.94 8.38 -10.43
CA CYS A 63 1.85 9.33 -10.69
C CYS A 63 1.85 10.57 -9.79
N TYR A 64 2.50 10.55 -8.62
CA TYR A 64 2.54 11.70 -7.71
C TYR A 64 3.90 12.39 -7.77
N TRP A 65 5.00 11.63 -7.73
CA TRP A 65 6.36 12.21 -7.70
C TRP A 65 6.81 12.78 -9.05
N ARG A 66 6.21 12.34 -10.15
CA ARG A 66 6.57 12.80 -11.51
C ARG A 66 6.05 14.20 -11.84
N ASP A 67 5.22 14.77 -10.97
CA ASP A 67 4.50 16.02 -11.19
C ASP A 67 5.08 17.21 -10.41
N GLU A 68 6.21 17.05 -9.70
CA GLU A 68 7.04 18.18 -9.33
C GLU A 68 7.86 18.57 -10.56
N PRO A 69 7.49 19.65 -11.30
CA PRO A 69 8.42 20.20 -12.28
C PRO A 69 9.67 20.68 -11.56
N ASP A 70 10.79 20.54 -12.24
CA ASP A 70 12.15 20.91 -11.84
C ASP A 70 12.34 22.43 -11.65
N THR A 71 11.37 23.13 -11.06
CA THR A 71 11.41 24.58 -10.79
C THR A 71 12.40 24.97 -9.69
N ALA A 72 13.22 24.03 -9.20
CA ALA A 72 14.35 24.31 -8.31
C ALA A 72 15.68 24.50 -9.08
N ALA A 73 15.71 24.30 -10.40
CA ALA A 73 16.93 24.31 -11.21
C ALA A 73 17.20 25.62 -12.00
N GLU A 74 16.31 26.62 -11.95
CA GLU A 74 16.45 27.86 -12.76
C GLU A 74 16.69 29.16 -11.96
N ASP A 75 16.98 29.09 -10.66
CA ASP A 75 17.36 30.26 -9.86
C ASP A 75 18.89 30.36 -9.65
N GLY A 76 19.67 30.14 -10.71
CA GLY A 76 21.14 30.22 -10.76
C GLY A 76 21.67 31.28 -11.71
#